data_AF-A0A6G4WN97-F1
#
_entry.id   AF-A0A6G4WN97-F1
#
_cell.length_a   1.000
_cell.length_b   1.000
_cell.length_c   1.000
_cell.angle_alpha   90.00
_cell.angle_beta   90.00
_cell.angle_gamma   90.00
#
_symmetry.space_group_name_H-M   'P 1'
#
loop_
_entity.id
_entity.type
_entity.pdbx_description
1 polymer ?
#
loop_
_entity_poly.entity_id
_entity_poly.type
_entity_poly.pdbx_seq_one_letter_code
_entity_poly.pdbx_strand_id
1 'polypeptide(L)'
;LLDPFYSSAHMAIDHHGLEMSRFAKTAIVADWPMGLKHVNVCVSPKSVGENCGQCEKCIRTMLTLIALGKLDATAAFPRRDLRAEDLTNLKIENAYQASCYRDLLLPLRDRGRSDLAAVLERKLAKPTRLSRFLRTARTALRPANRLSKAISG
;
A
#
# COMPACT_ATOMS: atom_id res chain seq x y z
N LEU A 1 7.72 16.06 4.87
CA LEU A 1 8.06 15.76 6.28
C LEU A 1 8.58 17.07 6.88
N LEU A 2 8.24 17.40 8.12
CA LEU A 2 8.80 18.56 8.82
C LEU A 2 10.25 18.27 9.23
N ASP A 3 11.04 19.32 9.42
CA ASP A 3 12.46 19.24 9.78
C ASP A 3 12.63 18.63 11.19
N PRO A 4 13.51 17.62 11.41
CA PRO A 4 13.79 17.07 12.73
C PRO A 4 14.24 18.09 13.78
N PHE A 5 14.70 19.27 13.37
CA PHE A 5 15.19 20.34 14.24
C PHE A 5 14.12 21.38 14.59
N TYR A 6 12.83 21.09 14.40
CA TYR A 6 11.74 22.04 14.68
C TYR A 6 11.42 22.22 16.18
N SER A 7 12.28 21.75 17.08
CA SER A 7 12.16 21.95 18.52
C SER A 7 12.62 23.37 18.94
N SER A 8 12.11 23.86 20.08
CA SER A 8 12.51 25.14 20.68
C SER A 8 12.73 24.99 22.19
N ALA A 9 13.24 26.05 22.85
CA ALA A 9 13.49 26.05 24.30
C ALA A 9 12.24 25.81 25.16
N HIS A 10 11.03 26.07 24.63
CA HIS A 10 9.77 25.94 25.37
C HIS A 10 8.89 24.78 24.88
N MET A 11 9.27 24.11 23.79
CA MET A 11 8.51 22.99 23.22
C MET A 11 9.45 22.05 22.46
N ALA A 12 9.49 20.79 22.90
CA ALA A 12 10.22 19.73 22.21
C ALA A 12 9.28 18.98 21.25
N ILE A 13 9.74 18.79 20.02
CA ILE A 13 9.12 17.92 19.02
C ILE A 13 10.05 16.72 18.84
N ASP A 14 9.65 15.58 19.39
CA ASP A 14 10.38 14.32 19.20
C ASP A 14 9.77 13.54 18.02
N HIS A 15 10.63 13.17 17.08
CA HIS A 15 10.24 12.43 15.89
C HIS A 15 10.56 10.94 16.07
N HIS A 16 9.65 10.19 16.69
CA HIS A 16 9.84 8.76 16.86
C HIS A 16 9.69 7.96 15.56
N GLY A 17 10.65 7.07 15.31
CA GLY A 17 10.59 6.08 14.24
C GLY A 17 10.93 6.60 12.85
N LEU A 18 11.72 7.66 12.71
CA LEU A 18 12.16 8.16 11.39
C LEU A 18 13.05 7.14 10.67
N GLU A 19 13.87 6.44 11.44
CA GLU A 19 14.77 5.36 11.05
C GLU A 19 14.05 4.04 10.72
N MET A 20 12.77 3.93 11.10
CA MET A 20 12.02 2.69 10.96
C MET A 20 11.32 2.59 9.59
N SER A 21 11.51 1.46 8.93
CA SER A 21 10.72 1.11 7.75
C SER A 21 9.23 1.00 8.08
N ARG A 22 8.39 1.09 7.05
CA ARG A 22 6.95 0.87 7.24
C ARG A 22 6.64 -0.54 7.73
N PHE A 23 7.43 -1.53 7.31
CA PHE A 23 7.33 -2.89 7.82
C PHE A 23 7.56 -2.94 9.34
N ALA A 24 8.64 -2.33 9.83
CA ALA A 24 8.98 -2.33 11.25
C ALA A 24 7.93 -1.61 12.11
N LYS A 25 7.39 -0.49 11.63
CA LYS A 25 6.29 0.22 12.32
C LYS A 25 5.02 -0.63 12.42
N THR A 26 4.68 -1.34 11.35
CA THR A 26 3.51 -2.21 11.36
C THR A 26 3.73 -3.43 12.26
N ALA A 27 4.96 -3.95 12.37
CA ALA A 27 5.29 -5.03 13.30
C ALA A 27 4.99 -4.62 14.76
N ILE A 28 5.40 -3.43 15.19
CA ILE A 28 5.06 -2.89 16.52
C ILE A 28 3.55 -2.87 16.75
N VAL A 29 2.78 -2.34 15.80
CA VAL A 29 1.31 -2.29 15.92
C VAL A 29 0.71 -3.69 15.93
N ALA A 30 1.26 -4.62 15.14
CA ALA A 30 0.78 -6.00 15.06
C ALA A 30 1.00 -6.81 16.34
N ASP A 31 1.95 -6.40 17.18
CA ASP A 31 2.17 -6.99 18.51
C ASP A 31 1.40 -6.27 19.62
N TRP A 32 0.63 -5.22 19.30
CA TRP A 32 -0.28 -4.56 20.23
C TRP A 32 -1.73 -4.98 19.95
N PRO A 33 -2.36 -5.89 20.73
CA PRO A 33 -3.65 -6.47 20.39
C PRO A 33 -4.78 -5.45 20.23
N MET A 34 -4.85 -4.46 21.14
CA MET A 34 -5.86 -3.41 21.07
C MET A 34 -5.64 -2.51 19.85
N GLY A 35 -4.39 -2.10 19.59
CA GLY A 35 -4.04 -1.31 18.42
C GLY A 35 -4.34 -2.04 17.11
N LEU A 36 -3.95 -3.31 16.99
CA LEU A 36 -4.17 -4.13 15.81
C LEU A 36 -5.67 -4.36 15.55
N LYS A 37 -6.48 -4.53 16.60
CA LYS A 37 -7.95 -4.70 16.49
C LYS A 37 -8.64 -3.47 15.89
N HIS A 38 -8.12 -2.28 16.16
CA HIS A 38 -8.74 -1.00 15.78
C HIS A 38 -7.94 -0.21 14.72
N VAL A 39 -6.93 -0.81 14.10
CA VAL A 39 -6.09 -0.12 13.12
C VAL A 39 -6.91 0.34 11.92
N ASN A 40 -6.90 1.64 11.64
CA ASN A 40 -7.51 2.20 10.43
C ASN A 40 -6.43 2.96 9.62
N VAL A 41 -6.18 2.48 8.41
CA VAL A 41 -5.20 3.07 7.47
C VAL A 41 -5.86 3.69 6.24
N CYS A 42 -7.16 3.47 6.09
CA CYS A 42 -7.91 3.85 4.92
C CYS A 42 -8.22 5.34 4.94
N VAL A 43 -8.07 5.97 3.78
CA VAL A 43 -8.47 7.38 3.57
C VAL A 43 -9.52 7.50 2.48
N SER A 44 -10.12 6.38 2.09
CA SER A 44 -11.19 6.38 1.10
C SER A 44 -12.44 7.01 1.71
N PRO A 45 -13.04 8.03 1.09
CA PRO A 45 -14.30 8.60 1.57
C PRO A 45 -15.47 7.60 1.49
N LYS A 46 -15.30 6.49 0.75
CA LYS A 46 -16.32 5.43 0.61
C LYS A 46 -16.33 4.43 1.78
N SER A 47 -15.39 4.53 2.71
CA SER A 47 -15.24 3.61 3.84
C SER A 47 -14.83 4.39 5.09
N VAL A 48 -15.65 5.38 5.47
CA VAL A 48 -15.37 6.22 6.64
C VAL A 48 -15.41 5.35 7.89
N GLY A 49 -14.35 5.41 8.71
CA GLY A 49 -14.24 4.60 9.92
C GLY A 49 -13.80 3.15 9.70
N GLU A 50 -13.67 2.68 8.44
CA GLU A 50 -13.34 1.29 8.14
C GLU A 50 -12.24 1.14 7.07
N ASN A 51 -11.53 0.00 7.07
CA ASN A 51 -10.58 -0.30 6.00
C ASN A 51 -11.31 -0.88 4.78
N CYS A 52 -11.16 -0.26 3.61
CA CYS A 52 -11.83 -0.74 2.39
C CYS A 52 -11.23 -2.03 1.80
N GLY A 53 -10.03 -2.43 2.24
CA GLY A 53 -9.34 -3.64 1.76
C GLY A 53 -8.80 -3.59 0.32
N GLN A 54 -9.02 -2.50 -0.42
CA GLN A 54 -8.70 -2.42 -1.86
C GLN A 54 -7.86 -1.19 -2.27
N CYS A 55 -7.79 -0.15 -1.44
CA CYS A 55 -6.91 0.99 -1.72
C CYS A 55 -5.44 0.63 -1.45
N GLU A 56 -4.51 1.39 -2.04
CA GLU A 56 -3.06 1.17 -1.89
C GLU A 56 -2.64 1.05 -0.42
N LYS A 57 -3.17 1.90 0.48
CA LYS A 57 -2.85 1.84 1.92
C LYS A 57 -3.36 0.57 2.58
N CYS A 58 -4.58 0.14 2.25
CA CYS A 58 -5.15 -1.11 2.77
C CYS A 58 -4.33 -2.30 2.26
N ILE A 59 -4.09 -2.40 0.95
CA ILE A 59 -3.33 -3.49 0.34
C ILE A 59 -1.91 -3.55 0.92
N ARG A 60 -1.19 -2.43 1.01
CA ARG A 60 0.15 -2.39 1.63
C ARG A 60 0.12 -2.94 3.06
N THR A 61 -0.83 -2.48 3.87
CA THR A 61 -0.90 -2.88 5.27
C THR A 61 -1.28 -4.35 5.41
N MET A 62 -2.24 -4.85 4.63
CA MET A 62 -2.60 -6.26 4.59
C MET A 62 -1.43 -7.13 4.13
N LEU A 63 -0.68 -6.73 3.10
CA LEU A 63 0.54 -7.44 2.67
C LEU A 63 1.61 -7.49 3.77
N THR A 64 1.81 -6.37 4.49
CA THR A 64 2.72 -6.35 5.65
C THR A 64 2.23 -7.29 6.76
N LEU A 65 0.94 -7.32 7.06
CA LEU A 65 0.37 -8.22 8.07
C LEU A 65 0.43 -9.70 7.63
N ILE A 66 0.29 -9.99 6.33
CA ILE A 66 0.50 -11.35 5.78
C ILE A 66 1.96 -11.75 5.97
N ALA A 67 2.90 -10.88 5.60
CA ALA A 67 4.33 -11.12 5.79
C ALA A 67 4.71 -11.36 7.26
N LEU A 68 4.07 -10.65 8.18
CA LEU A 68 4.23 -10.85 9.63
C LEU A 68 3.47 -12.07 10.17
N GLY A 69 2.55 -12.67 9.39
CA GLY A 69 1.68 -13.74 9.86
C GLY A 69 0.62 -13.30 10.86
N LYS A 70 0.16 -12.05 10.79
CA LYS A 70 -0.74 -11.40 11.76
C LYS A 70 -2.06 -10.92 11.15
N LEU A 71 -2.29 -11.10 9.84
CA LEU A 71 -3.54 -10.65 9.22
C LEU A 71 -4.76 -11.37 9.79
N ASP A 72 -4.67 -12.69 10.00
CA ASP A 72 -5.75 -13.49 10.62
C ASP A 72 -6.07 -13.10 12.07
N ALA A 73 -5.16 -12.40 12.75
CA ALA A 73 -5.32 -11.97 14.13
C ALA A 73 -6.16 -10.68 14.28
N THR A 74 -6.65 -10.10 13.17
CA THR A 74 -7.45 -8.87 13.20
C THR A 74 -8.71 -8.94 12.35
N ALA A 75 -9.77 -8.30 12.84
CA ALA A 75 -11.00 -8.04 12.09
C ALA A 75 -11.04 -6.63 11.47
N ALA A 76 -9.96 -5.85 11.59
CA ALA A 76 -9.89 -4.48 11.09
C ALA A 76 -9.96 -4.39 9.55
N PHE A 77 -9.73 -5.51 8.84
CA PHE A 77 -9.78 -5.58 7.38
C PHE A 77 -10.92 -6.51 6.93
N PRO A 78 -11.55 -6.24 5.77
CA PRO A 78 -12.72 -7.00 5.30
C PRO A 78 -12.39 -8.40 4.81
N ARG A 79 -11.09 -8.73 4.67
CA ARG A 79 -10.60 -10.03 4.22
C ARG A 79 -9.41 -10.45 5.06
N ARG A 80 -9.25 -11.75 5.20
CA ARG A 80 -8.17 -12.39 5.96
C ARG A 80 -6.98 -12.83 5.11
N ASP A 81 -7.10 -12.72 3.79
CA ASP A 81 -6.02 -13.01 2.85
C ASP A 81 -6.15 -12.16 1.59
N LEU A 82 -5.07 -12.10 0.81
CA LEU A 82 -4.99 -11.50 -0.52
C LEU A 82 -4.53 -12.55 -1.53
N ARG A 83 -5.11 -12.56 -2.72
CA ARG A 83 -4.63 -13.34 -3.85
C ARG A 83 -3.83 -12.47 -4.80
N ALA A 84 -3.06 -13.08 -5.69
CA ALA A 84 -2.28 -12.35 -6.70
C ALA A 84 -3.15 -11.39 -7.54
N GLU A 85 -4.39 -11.77 -7.83
CA GLU A 85 -5.34 -10.97 -8.62
C GLU A 85 -5.80 -9.71 -7.88
N ASP A 86 -5.83 -9.73 -6.54
CA ASP A 86 -6.23 -8.57 -5.73
C ASP A 86 -5.20 -7.43 -5.86
N LEU A 87 -3.97 -7.74 -6.27
CA LEU A 87 -2.91 -6.76 -6.52
C LEU A 87 -2.96 -6.18 -7.95
N THR A 88 -3.85 -6.62 -8.83
CA THR A 88 -3.88 -6.21 -10.25
C THR A 88 -3.89 -4.69 -10.39
N ASN A 89 -4.78 -4.02 -9.66
CA ASN A 89 -4.97 -2.57 -9.69
C ASN A 89 -4.01 -1.79 -8.79
N LEU A 90 -3.12 -2.48 -8.06
CA LEU A 90 -2.13 -1.83 -7.22
C LEU A 90 -1.15 -1.01 -8.07
N LYS A 91 -1.08 0.29 -7.80
CA LYS A 91 -0.11 1.21 -8.43
C LYS A 91 0.96 1.59 -7.42
N ILE A 92 2.21 1.51 -7.85
CA ILE A 92 3.37 2.02 -7.12
C ILE A 92 3.78 3.31 -7.82
N GLU A 93 3.37 4.43 -7.25
CA GLU A 93 3.40 5.76 -7.87
C GLU A 93 4.67 6.56 -7.53
N ASN A 94 5.35 6.23 -6.42
CA ASN A 94 6.53 6.97 -5.97
C ASN A 94 7.58 6.08 -5.29
N ALA A 95 8.77 6.65 -5.09
CA ALA A 95 9.93 5.97 -4.51
C ALA A 95 9.65 5.47 -3.08
N TYR A 96 8.86 6.21 -2.30
CA TYR A 96 8.47 5.82 -0.95
C TYR A 96 7.62 4.54 -0.94
N GLN A 97 6.57 4.48 -1.77
CA GLN A 97 5.77 3.27 -1.94
C GLN A 97 6.65 2.11 -2.42
N ALA A 98 7.52 2.35 -3.41
CA ALA A 98 8.43 1.32 -3.91
C ALA A 98 9.37 0.78 -2.83
N SER A 99 9.88 1.63 -1.94
CA SER A 99 10.66 1.19 -0.76
C SER A 99 9.81 0.30 0.14
N CYS A 100 8.60 0.73 0.48
CA CYS A 100 7.73 -0.05 1.35
C CYS A 100 7.41 -1.45 0.79
N TYR A 101 7.20 -1.59 -0.52
CA TYR A 101 6.94 -2.88 -1.14
C TYR A 101 8.21 -3.74 -1.31
N ARG A 102 9.39 -3.12 -1.48
CA ARG A 102 10.66 -3.85 -1.51
C ARG A 102 10.91 -4.58 -0.20
N ASP A 103 10.62 -3.92 0.93
CA ASP A 103 10.76 -4.50 2.26
C ASP A 103 9.89 -5.76 2.48
N LEU A 104 8.87 -5.99 1.64
CA LEU A 104 7.97 -7.13 1.75
C LEU A 104 8.43 -8.35 0.97
N LEU A 105 9.38 -8.22 0.02
CA LEU A 105 9.69 -9.30 -0.92
C LEU A 105 10.24 -10.56 -0.23
N LEU A 106 11.24 -10.40 0.64
CA LEU A 106 11.80 -11.52 1.39
C LEU A 106 10.82 -12.05 2.45
N PRO A 107 10.23 -11.22 3.33
CA PRO A 107 9.27 -11.70 4.33
C PRO A 107 8.06 -12.45 3.74
N LEU A 108 7.53 -12.02 2.58
CA LEU A 108 6.45 -12.74 1.91
C LEU A 108 6.90 -14.11 1.41
N ARG A 109 8.11 -14.21 0.83
CA ARG A 109 8.68 -15.49 0.39
C ARG A 109 8.89 -16.44 1.56
N ASP A 110 9.46 -15.95 2.66
CA ASP A 110 9.69 -16.74 3.88
C ASP A 110 8.37 -17.26 4.47
N ARG A 111 7.26 -16.55 4.24
CA ARG A 111 5.91 -16.98 4.63
C ARG A 111 5.22 -17.90 3.61
N GLY A 112 5.93 -18.32 2.56
CA GLY A 112 5.38 -19.15 1.48
C GLY A 112 4.49 -18.39 0.48
N ARG A 113 4.47 -17.06 0.53
CA ARG A 113 3.67 -16.18 -0.34
C ARG A 113 4.43 -15.67 -1.55
N SER A 114 5.11 -16.59 -2.22
CA SER A 114 5.85 -16.32 -3.47
C SER A 114 4.94 -15.83 -4.60
N ASP A 115 3.66 -16.19 -4.57
CA ASP A 115 2.63 -15.69 -5.47
C ASP A 115 2.50 -14.16 -5.41
N LEU A 116 2.44 -13.60 -4.19
CA LEU A 116 2.34 -12.17 -3.96
C LEU A 116 3.68 -11.47 -4.22
N ALA A 117 4.79 -12.05 -3.73
CA ALA A 117 6.12 -11.49 -3.94
C ALA A 117 6.44 -11.34 -5.43
N ALA A 118 6.09 -12.33 -6.26
CA ALA A 118 6.31 -12.28 -7.70
C ALA A 118 5.51 -11.15 -8.39
N VAL A 119 4.29 -10.87 -7.94
CA VAL A 119 3.50 -9.73 -8.44
C VAL A 119 4.17 -8.41 -8.09
N LEU A 120 4.64 -8.27 -6.84
CA LEU A 120 5.33 -7.06 -6.39
C LEU A 120 6.64 -6.83 -7.15
N GLU A 121 7.44 -7.86 -7.38
CA GLU A 121 8.67 -7.77 -8.17
C GLU A 121 8.40 -7.26 -9.59
N ARG A 122 7.39 -7.81 -10.27
CA ARG A 122 6.99 -7.34 -11.60
C ARG A 122 6.56 -5.87 -11.59
N LYS A 123 5.86 -5.43 -10.55
CA LYS A 123 5.43 -4.02 -10.40
C LYS A 123 6.58 -3.08 -10.02
N LEU A 124 7.58 -3.58 -9.30
CA LEU A 124 8.78 -2.83 -8.90
C LEU A 124 9.85 -2.77 -9.99
N ALA A 125 9.80 -3.66 -10.98
CA ALA A 125 10.74 -3.71 -12.09
C ALA A 125 10.75 -2.38 -12.86
N LYS A 126 11.95 -1.91 -13.25
CA LYS A 126 12.09 -0.70 -14.05
C LYS A 126 11.40 -0.88 -15.40
N PRO A 127 10.70 0.13 -15.93
CA PRO A 127 10.10 0.05 -17.26
C PRO A 127 11.18 -0.26 -18.32
N THR A 128 11.07 -1.41 -18.98
CA THR A 128 11.88 -1.75 -20.16
C THR A 128 11.57 -0.79 -21.32
N ARG A 129 12.47 -0.64 -22.30
CA ARG A 129 12.20 0.14 -23.52
C ARG A 129 10.90 -0.29 -24.20
N LEU A 130 10.64 -1.60 -24.25
CA LEU A 130 9.41 -2.17 -24.78
C LEU A 130 8.17 -1.76 -23.96
N SER A 131 8.23 -1.82 -22.64
CA SER A 131 7.11 -1.38 -21.79
C SER A 131 6.82 0.12 -21.91
N ARG A 132 7.86 0.95 -22.12
CA ARG A 132 7.71 2.38 -22.39
C ARG A 132 6.96 2.60 -23.71
N PHE A 133 7.41 1.94 -24.77
CA PHE A 133 6.79 2.02 -26.09
C PHE A 133 5.33 1.56 -26.09
N LEU A 134 5.03 0.42 -25.46
CA LEU A 134 3.66 -0.09 -25.33
C LEU A 134 2.76 0.84 -24.53
N ARG A 135 3.29 1.55 -23.51
CA ARG A 135 2.53 2.52 -22.73
C ARG A 135 2.19 3.77 -23.56
N THR A 136 3.12 4.27 -24.37
CA THR A 136 2.84 5.36 -25.32
C THR A 136 1.80 4.93 -26.34
N ALA A 137 1.94 3.74 -26.93
CA ALA A 137 0.99 3.19 -27.90
C ALA A 137 -0.41 3.00 -27.29
N ARG A 138 -0.53 2.43 -26.08
CA ARG A 138 -1.82 2.30 -25.37
C ARG A 138 -2.46 3.65 -25.03
N THR A 139 -1.66 4.68 -24.77
CA THR A 139 -2.18 6.03 -24.49
C THR A 139 -2.70 6.68 -25.77
N ALA A 140 -2.00 6.46 -26.90
CA ALA A 140 -2.43 6.92 -28.23
C ALA A 140 -3.67 6.17 -28.75
N LEU A 141 -3.83 4.90 -28.38
CA LEU A 141 -4.96 4.04 -28.77
C LEU A 141 -6.15 4.12 -27.79
N ARG A 142 -6.11 4.98 -26.77
CA ARG A 142 -7.27 5.17 -25.89
C ARG A 142 -8.38 5.83 -26.71
N PRO A 143 -9.56 5.20 -26.87
CA PRO A 143 -10.68 5.86 -27.52
C PRO A 143 -11.05 7.10 -26.71
N ALA A 144 -11.15 8.23 -27.40
CA ALA A 144 -11.60 9.49 -26.84
C ALA A 144 -13.10 9.41 -26.54
N ASN A 145 -13.50 8.83 -25.42
CA ASN A 145 -14.88 8.97 -24.94
C ASN A 145 -15.05 10.38 -24.36
N ARG A 146 -15.40 11.33 -25.24
CA ARG A 146 -16.01 12.61 -24.89
C ARG A 146 -17.39 12.70 -25.54
N LEU A 147 -18.37 13.17 -24.74
CA LEU A 147 -19.77 13.50 -25.03
C LEU A 147 -20.68 12.25 -25.09
N SER A 148 -21.74 12.12 -24.27
CA SER A 148 -22.79 13.10 -24.01
C SER A 148 -23.32 13.07 -22.56
N LYS A 149 -23.48 14.26 -21.97
CA LYS A 149 -24.58 14.53 -21.03
C LYS A 149 -25.22 15.82 -21.48
N ALA A 150 -26.18 15.68 -22.39
CA ALA A 150 -27.07 16.74 -22.82
C ALA A 150 -28.49 16.16 -22.78
N ILE A 151 -29.31 16.76 -21.91
CA ILE A 151 -30.77 16.88 -21.99
C ILE A 151 -31.60 15.60 -21.68
N SER A 152 -32.42 15.69 -20.62
CA SER A 152 -33.84 15.27 -20.49
C SER A 152 -34.13 14.53 -19.17
N GLY A 153 -35.03 15.08 -18.35
CA GLY A 153 -35.68 14.43 -17.20
C GLY A 153 -35.63 15.26 -15.94
#